data_AF-R6R810-F1
#
_entry.id   AF-R6R810-F1
#
_cell.length_a   1.000
_cell.length_b   1.000
_cell.length_c   1.000
_cell.angle_alpha   90.00
_cell.angle_beta   90.00
_cell.angle_gamma   90.00
#
_symmetry.space_group_name_H-M   'P 1'
#
loop_
_entity.id
_entity.type
_entity.pdbx_description
1 polymer ?
#
loop_
_entity_poly.entity_id
_entity_poly.type
_entity_poly.pdbx_seq_one_letter_code
_entity_poly.pdbx_strand_id
1 'polypeptide(L)'
;MINDLFFDKELIVRKSLTSFIEKLFKYYKYDFEHDIFKKVVYGEDYFKTPLEEKFKTYYDAYYYLICNYQNPLTTDILNKFIFLIVNHEVDKSLLIKITSQYFSLRFDLHEIILNHLLLLQELTSFTDFDKLFISLSIFNYSLLKLNIPTLKFSSKNLQEYEELKKDYFLKKNKKIFAYLSNLIINNPCQNKSYYQNLKPITLTNLKNQLLKNKTILKNKFSITNLYIFGSFAKEIDRIDSDLDLLIRFKSNLSKEEKLHIINELSNIYFLKFHRFIDFKEIGKYLLDNHIKELHKIIKIF
;
A
#
# COMPACT_ATOMS: atom_id res chain seq x y z
N MET A 1 -2.92 22.70 -12.60
CA MET A 1 -2.70 22.62 -11.14
C MET A 1 -2.41 21.18 -10.76
N ILE A 2 -1.73 20.90 -9.63
CA ILE A 2 -1.47 19.51 -9.19
C ILE A 2 -2.76 18.69 -9.05
N ASN A 3 -3.88 19.34 -8.73
CA ASN A 3 -5.19 18.71 -8.60
C ASN A 3 -5.70 18.08 -9.92
N ASP A 4 -5.32 18.64 -11.07
CA ASP A 4 -5.75 18.12 -12.37
C ASP A 4 -5.12 16.75 -12.68
N LEU A 5 -3.95 16.46 -12.10
CA LEU A 5 -3.26 15.17 -12.23
C LEU A 5 -4.04 14.02 -11.57
N PHE A 6 -4.90 14.33 -10.60
CA PHE A 6 -5.54 13.33 -9.73
C PHE A 6 -7.07 13.30 -9.84
N PHE A 7 -7.68 14.09 -10.73
CA PHE A 7 -9.13 14.23 -10.84
C PHE A 7 -9.89 12.90 -11.01
N ASP A 8 -9.34 11.97 -11.80
CA ASP A 8 -9.92 10.66 -12.08
C ASP A 8 -9.43 9.54 -11.14
N LYS A 9 -8.67 9.90 -10.09
CA LYS A 9 -8.04 8.93 -9.18
C LYS A 9 -8.86 8.72 -7.91
N GLU A 10 -8.83 7.50 -7.42
CA GLU A 10 -9.31 7.13 -6.09
C GLU A 10 -8.38 7.72 -5.04
N LEU A 11 -8.93 8.55 -4.16
CA LEU A 11 -8.16 9.23 -3.12
C LEU A 11 -7.74 8.26 -2.00
N ILE A 12 -8.64 7.34 -1.66
CA ILE A 12 -8.50 6.39 -0.57
C ILE A 12 -8.63 4.98 -1.15
N VAL A 13 -7.52 4.25 -1.18
CA VAL A 13 -7.48 2.85 -1.62
C VAL A 13 -7.04 1.97 -0.46
N ARG A 14 -7.87 1.00 -0.05
CA ARG A 14 -7.62 0.12 1.11
C ARG A 14 -6.24 -0.54 1.09
N LYS A 15 -5.81 -1.02 -0.09
CA LYS A 15 -4.47 -1.62 -0.28
C LYS A 15 -3.35 -0.60 -0.10
N SER A 16 -3.58 0.67 -0.46
CA SER A 16 -2.62 1.76 -0.22
C SER A 16 -2.48 2.06 1.27
N LEU A 17 -3.60 2.17 1.99
CA LEU A 17 -3.58 2.41 3.45
C LEU A 17 -2.83 1.30 4.19
N THR A 18 -3.14 0.04 3.85
CA THR A 18 -2.51 -1.15 4.43
C THR A 18 -1.02 -1.18 4.12
N SER A 19 -0.65 -0.91 2.87
CA SER A 19 0.75 -0.86 2.45
C SER A 19 1.51 0.28 3.11
N PHE A 20 0.89 1.43 3.38
CA PHE A 20 1.53 2.54 4.08
C PHE A 20 1.99 2.10 5.48
N ILE A 21 1.10 1.46 6.23
CA ILE A 21 1.37 0.97 7.58
C ILE A 21 2.42 -0.15 7.55
N GLU A 22 2.22 -1.16 6.70
CA GLU A 22 3.13 -2.31 6.57
C GLU A 22 4.58 -1.87 6.32
N LYS A 23 4.76 -0.88 5.42
CA LYS A 23 6.09 -0.41 5.02
C LYS A 23 6.79 0.35 6.14
N LEU A 24 6.06 1.10 6.97
CA LEU A 24 6.61 1.74 8.16
C LEU A 24 7.08 0.70 9.19
N PHE A 25 6.25 -0.31 9.50
CA PHE A 25 6.67 -1.39 10.41
C PHE A 25 7.91 -2.13 9.89
N LYS A 26 7.94 -2.48 8.60
CA LYS A 26 9.12 -3.13 7.99
C LYS A 26 10.36 -2.23 8.02
N TYR A 27 10.19 -0.93 7.83
CA TYR A 27 11.30 0.03 7.91
C TYR A 27 11.93 0.05 9.29
N TYR A 28 11.11 0.00 10.34
CA TYR A 28 11.53 -0.11 11.75
C TYR A 28 11.90 -1.53 12.19
N LYS A 29 12.13 -2.45 11.24
CA LYS A 29 12.65 -3.80 11.48
C LYS A 29 11.76 -4.68 12.36
N TYR A 30 10.45 -4.40 12.39
CA TYR A 30 9.50 -5.36 12.95
C TYR A 30 9.48 -6.60 12.04
N ASP A 31 9.66 -7.77 12.64
CA ASP A 31 9.62 -9.05 11.94
C ASP A 31 8.21 -9.63 12.01
N PHE A 32 7.60 -9.83 10.83
CA PHE A 32 6.25 -10.36 10.71
C PHE A 32 5.96 -10.81 9.28
N GLU A 33 5.07 -11.80 9.16
CA GLU A 33 4.60 -12.28 7.87
C GLU A 33 3.56 -11.33 7.25
N HIS A 34 3.72 -11.06 5.95
CA HIS A 34 2.81 -10.22 5.18
C HIS A 34 1.35 -10.70 5.25
N ASP A 35 1.14 -12.01 5.17
CA ASP A 35 -0.20 -12.62 5.16
C ASP A 35 -0.89 -12.49 6.53
N ILE A 36 -0.14 -12.69 7.63
CA ILE A 36 -0.66 -12.51 8.99
C ILE A 36 -1.06 -11.06 9.22
N PHE A 37 -0.17 -10.12 8.90
CA PHE A 37 -0.44 -8.68 9.02
C PHE A 37 -1.73 -8.29 8.30
N LYS A 38 -1.88 -8.71 7.03
CA LYS A 38 -3.08 -8.39 6.24
C LYS A 38 -4.35 -8.94 6.86
N LYS A 39 -4.36 -10.20 7.28
CA LYS A 39 -5.55 -10.81 7.88
C LYS A 39 -6.01 -10.05 9.12
N VAL A 40 -5.07 -9.70 10.00
CA VAL A 40 -5.34 -8.94 11.23
C VAL A 40 -5.89 -7.55 10.91
N VAL A 41 -5.20 -6.76 10.08
CA VAL A 41 -5.66 -5.38 9.80
C VAL A 41 -6.98 -5.35 9.03
N TYR A 42 -7.26 -6.39 8.24
CA TYR A 42 -8.51 -6.54 7.50
C TYR A 42 -9.67 -7.10 8.31
N GLY A 43 -9.42 -7.56 9.54
CA GLY A 43 -10.43 -8.23 10.37
C GLY A 43 -10.85 -9.59 9.80
N GLU A 44 -9.99 -10.23 9.00
CA GLU A 44 -10.20 -11.58 8.46
C GLU A 44 -9.76 -12.66 9.46
N ASP A 45 -8.91 -12.31 10.43
CA ASP A 45 -8.53 -13.14 11.58
C ASP A 45 -8.37 -12.23 12.82
N TYR A 46 -8.44 -12.81 14.02
CA TYR A 46 -8.17 -12.10 15.26
C TYR A 46 -6.65 -12.01 15.51
N PHE A 47 -6.21 -10.99 16.24
CA PHE A 47 -4.81 -10.88 16.65
C PHE A 47 -4.49 -11.88 17.79
N LYS A 48 -3.30 -12.48 17.73
CA LYS A 48 -2.81 -13.51 18.65
C LYS A 48 -1.61 -13.04 19.47
N THR A 49 -0.94 -11.97 19.02
CA THR A 49 0.25 -11.42 19.66
C THR A 49 0.10 -9.91 19.92
N PRO A 50 0.83 -9.34 20.90
CA PRO A 50 0.84 -7.89 21.12
C PRO A 50 1.28 -7.09 19.88
N LEU A 51 2.14 -7.68 19.04
CA LEU A 51 2.56 -7.05 17.78
C LEU A 51 1.41 -7.00 16.76
N GLU A 52 0.63 -8.07 16.66
CA GLU A 52 -0.57 -8.09 15.81
C GLU A 52 -1.65 -7.12 16.30
N GLU A 53 -1.86 -7.03 17.62
CA GLU A 53 -2.70 -6.01 18.22
C GLU A 53 -2.21 -4.61 17.83
N LYS A 54 -0.90 -4.37 17.94
CA LYS A 54 -0.28 -3.11 17.49
C LYS A 54 -0.56 -2.83 16.01
N PHE A 55 -0.49 -3.82 15.12
CA PHE A 55 -0.84 -3.61 13.70
C PHE A 55 -2.29 -3.15 13.53
N LYS A 56 -3.22 -3.81 14.22
CA LYS A 56 -4.65 -3.49 14.18
C LYS A 56 -4.91 -2.08 14.70
N THR A 57 -4.32 -1.75 15.85
CA THR A 57 -4.45 -0.44 16.48
C THR A 57 -4.00 0.71 15.57
N TYR A 58 -2.84 0.60 14.92
CA TYR A 58 -2.35 1.65 14.02
C TYR A 58 -3.19 1.71 12.74
N TYR A 59 -3.66 0.58 12.24
CA TYR A 59 -4.58 0.55 11.10
C TYR A 59 -5.89 1.26 11.41
N ASP A 60 -6.51 0.95 12.54
CA ASP A 60 -7.78 1.54 12.94
C ASP A 60 -7.65 3.02 13.25
N ALA A 61 -6.55 3.45 13.90
CA ALA A 61 -6.24 4.86 14.11
C ALA A 61 -6.11 5.61 12.77
N TYR A 62 -5.30 5.10 11.85
CA TYR A 62 -5.11 5.75 10.55
C TYR A 62 -6.39 5.77 9.71
N TYR A 63 -7.14 4.66 9.71
CA TYR A 63 -8.43 4.58 9.03
C TYR A 63 -9.43 5.59 9.61
N TYR A 64 -9.54 5.69 10.94
CA TYR A 64 -10.35 6.69 11.63
C TYR A 64 -10.01 8.11 11.16
N LEU A 65 -8.72 8.46 11.14
CA LEU A 65 -8.28 9.79 10.72
C LEU A 65 -8.66 10.06 9.26
N ILE A 66 -8.32 9.13 8.35
CA ILE A 66 -8.54 9.29 6.92
C ILE A 66 -10.02 9.31 6.57
N CYS A 67 -10.89 8.55 7.24
CA CYS A 67 -12.33 8.64 7.04
C CYS A 67 -12.92 9.99 7.46
N ASN A 68 -12.21 10.77 8.29
CA ASN A 68 -12.61 12.11 8.71
C ASN A 68 -11.99 13.22 7.83
N TYR A 69 -11.40 12.91 6.67
CA TYR A 69 -10.71 13.91 5.84
C TYR A 69 -11.60 15.03 5.32
N GLN A 70 -12.91 14.85 5.24
CA GLN A 70 -13.82 15.93 4.80
C GLN A 70 -14.04 16.97 5.90
N ASN A 71 -13.92 16.57 7.17
CA ASN A 71 -14.08 17.45 8.33
C ASN A 71 -12.82 18.27 8.59
N PRO A 72 -12.86 19.40 9.30
CA PRO A 72 -11.64 20.05 9.78
C PRO A 72 -10.87 19.18 10.79
N LEU A 73 -9.54 19.30 10.88
CA LEU A 73 -8.75 18.58 11.87
C LEU A 73 -8.88 19.26 13.25
N THR A 74 -9.95 18.95 13.97
CA THR A 74 -10.20 19.49 15.31
C THR A 74 -9.36 18.79 16.38
N THR A 75 -9.28 19.39 17.57
CA THR A 75 -8.62 18.76 18.73
C THR A 75 -9.22 17.42 19.08
N ASP A 76 -10.53 17.26 18.93
CA ASP A 76 -11.22 16.00 19.25
C ASP A 76 -10.89 14.90 18.25
N ILE A 77 -10.83 15.22 16.95
CA ILE A 77 -10.41 14.26 15.92
C ILE A 77 -8.96 13.88 16.16
N LEU A 78 -8.09 14.86 16.41
CA LEU A 78 -6.67 14.60 16.67
C LEU A 78 -6.47 13.77 17.94
N ASN A 79 -7.19 14.10 19.02
CA ASN A 79 -7.12 13.37 20.29
C ASN A 79 -7.57 11.92 20.11
N LYS A 80 -8.72 11.67 19.46
CA LYS A 80 -9.20 10.31 19.19
C LYS A 80 -8.20 9.52 18.34
N PHE A 81 -7.65 10.14 17.30
CA PHE A 81 -6.63 9.50 16.47
C PHE A 81 -5.40 9.08 17.27
N ILE A 82 -4.81 9.99 18.06
CA ILE A 82 -3.59 9.69 18.81
C ILE A 82 -3.90 8.75 19.99
N PHE A 83 -5.04 8.93 20.67
CA PHE A 83 -5.48 8.06 21.77
C PHE A 83 -5.57 6.61 21.33
N LEU A 84 -6.08 6.32 20.13
CA LEU A 84 -6.08 4.95 19.60
C LEU A 84 -4.66 4.36 19.55
N ILE A 85 -3.65 5.15 19.20
CA ILE A 85 -2.26 4.69 19.08
C ILE A 85 -1.62 4.44 20.45
N VAL A 86 -1.78 5.38 21.38
CA VAL A 86 -1.01 5.40 22.63
C VAL A 86 -1.80 4.92 23.85
N ASN A 87 -3.12 4.77 23.72
CA ASN A 87 -4.05 4.32 24.76
C ASN A 87 -3.99 5.14 26.07
N HIS A 88 -3.73 6.44 25.96
CA HIS A 88 -3.81 7.41 27.05
C HIS A 88 -4.09 8.80 26.50
N GLU A 89 -4.55 9.70 27.36
CA GLU A 89 -4.83 11.08 26.97
C GLU A 89 -3.55 11.82 26.57
N VAL A 90 -3.62 12.56 25.47
CA VAL A 90 -2.55 13.43 25.00
C VAL A 90 -2.67 14.78 25.69
N ASP A 91 -1.53 15.40 25.99
CA ASP A 91 -1.51 16.78 26.49
C ASP A 91 -2.33 17.72 25.60
N LYS A 92 -3.36 18.34 26.20
CA LYS A 92 -4.25 19.29 25.55
C LYS A 92 -3.49 20.48 24.94
N SER A 93 -2.38 20.90 25.56
CA SER A 93 -1.55 22.00 25.07
C SER A 93 -0.92 21.64 23.71
N LEU A 94 -0.41 20.42 23.58
CA LEU A 94 0.14 19.88 22.34
C LEU A 94 -0.95 19.74 21.26
N LEU A 95 -2.12 19.23 21.62
CA LEU A 95 -3.25 19.10 20.69
C LEU A 95 -3.70 20.46 20.13
N ILE A 96 -3.84 21.47 20.98
CA ILE A 96 -4.19 22.83 20.56
C ILE A 96 -3.11 23.40 19.64
N LYS A 97 -1.82 23.18 19.96
CA LYS A 97 -0.71 23.65 19.15
C LYS A 97 -0.73 23.05 17.74
N ILE A 98 -0.84 21.73 17.63
CA ILE A 98 -0.86 21.01 16.34
C ILE A 98 -2.06 21.46 15.50
N THR A 99 -3.26 21.51 16.10
CA THR A 99 -4.47 21.89 15.37
C THR A 99 -4.45 23.35 14.95
N SER A 100 -3.97 24.27 15.79
CA SER A 100 -3.81 25.69 15.43
C SER A 100 -2.84 25.88 14.27
N GLN A 101 -1.70 25.17 14.29
CA GLN A 101 -0.76 25.15 13.17
C GLN A 101 -1.45 24.64 11.89
N TYR A 102 -2.20 23.55 11.98
CA TYR A 102 -2.92 22.98 10.86
C TYR A 102 -4.00 23.92 10.28
N PHE A 103 -4.78 24.60 11.13
CA PHE A 103 -5.80 25.55 10.69
C PHE A 103 -5.22 26.78 9.99
N SER A 104 -3.97 27.12 10.26
CA SER A 104 -3.28 28.24 9.60
C SER A 104 -2.80 27.93 8.18
N LEU A 105 -2.88 26.67 7.74
CA LEU A 105 -2.40 26.27 6.41
C LEU A 105 -3.27 26.86 5.30
N ARG A 106 -2.62 27.40 4.28
CA ARG A 106 -3.25 27.81 3.01
C ARG A 106 -3.59 26.63 2.10
N PHE A 107 -3.21 25.41 2.51
CA PHE A 107 -3.33 24.19 1.73
C PHE A 107 -2.66 24.36 0.36
N ASP A 108 -1.37 24.60 0.37
CA ASP A 108 -0.51 24.32 -0.78
C ASP A 108 0.49 23.20 -0.42
N LEU A 109 1.07 22.57 -1.43
CA LEU A 109 1.92 21.40 -1.22
C LEU A 109 3.17 21.74 -0.39
N HIS A 110 3.75 22.92 -0.57
CA HIS A 110 4.93 23.33 0.18
C HIS A 110 4.60 23.50 1.66
N GLU A 111 3.47 24.15 1.99
CA GLU A 111 3.02 24.31 3.38
C GLU A 111 2.65 22.99 4.04
N ILE A 112 2.02 22.07 3.32
CA ILE A 112 1.69 20.74 3.86
C ILE A 112 2.97 19.94 4.18
N ILE A 113 3.98 20.02 3.31
CA ILE A 113 5.31 19.41 3.58
C ILE A 113 5.97 20.07 4.78
N LEU A 114 5.94 21.40 4.86
CA LEU A 114 6.51 22.13 5.99
C LEU A 114 5.81 21.75 7.31
N ASN A 115 4.48 21.69 7.30
CA ASN A 115 3.68 21.31 8.46
C ASN A 115 4.03 19.90 8.95
N HIS A 116 4.20 18.94 8.03
CA HIS A 116 4.68 17.60 8.35
C HIS A 116 6.04 17.62 9.08
N LEU A 117 6.99 18.43 8.60
CA LEU A 117 8.31 18.55 9.22
C LEU A 117 8.26 19.24 10.59
N LEU A 118 7.47 20.30 10.73
CA LEU A 118 7.28 20.99 12.01
C LEU A 118 6.64 20.07 13.04
N LEU A 119 5.62 19.30 12.65
CA LEU A 119 4.94 18.35 13.51
C LEU A 119 5.89 17.28 14.08
N LEU A 120 6.89 16.83 13.32
CA LEU A 120 7.91 15.91 13.84
C LEU A 120 8.71 16.51 15.00
N GLN A 121 8.93 17.83 14.99
CA GLN A 121 9.62 18.53 16.08
C GLN A 121 8.73 18.73 17.30
N GLU A 122 7.40 18.77 17.13
CA GLU A 122 6.44 18.94 18.22
C GLU A 122 6.18 17.64 19.01
N LEU A 123 6.25 16.49 18.34
CA LEU A 123 5.96 15.17 18.93
C LEU A 123 7.14 14.60 19.74
N THR A 124 7.82 15.41 20.54
CA THR A 124 9.06 15.01 21.25
C THR A 124 8.84 13.91 22.30
N SER A 125 7.65 13.84 22.90
CA SER A 125 7.27 12.84 23.91
C SER A 125 6.95 11.45 23.32
N PHE A 126 6.88 11.33 21.99
CA PHE A 126 6.52 10.10 21.30
C PHE A 126 7.77 9.32 20.86
N THR A 127 7.64 7.99 20.75
CA THR A 127 8.69 7.16 20.15
C THR A 127 8.95 7.60 18.70
N ASP A 128 10.13 7.30 18.15
CA ASP A 128 10.46 7.67 16.78
C ASP A 128 9.47 7.08 15.76
N PHE A 129 8.98 5.86 16.02
CA PHE A 129 7.96 5.23 15.19
C PHE A 129 6.64 5.99 15.23
N ASP A 130 6.14 6.31 16.44
CA ASP A 130 4.86 7.00 16.62
C ASP A 130 4.90 8.41 16.05
N LYS A 131 5.99 9.14 16.30
CA LYS A 131 6.25 10.46 15.75
C LYS A 131 6.17 10.46 14.23
N LEU A 132 6.88 9.53 13.58
CA LEU A 132 6.87 9.43 12.12
C LEU A 132 5.48 9.02 11.61
N PHE A 133 4.86 8.04 12.25
CA PHE A 133 3.54 7.54 11.88
C PHE A 133 2.44 8.61 11.99
N ILE A 134 2.35 9.29 13.13
CA ILE A 134 1.38 10.37 13.38
C ILE A 134 1.59 11.49 12.36
N SER A 135 2.84 11.91 12.17
CA SER A 135 3.13 13.01 11.25
C SER A 135 2.85 12.67 9.78
N LEU A 136 3.19 11.47 9.32
CA LEU A 136 2.85 11.04 7.95
C LEU A 136 1.34 10.78 7.78
N SER A 137 0.64 10.37 8.84
CA SER A 137 -0.82 10.21 8.80
C SER A 137 -1.53 11.55 8.61
N ILE A 138 -1.09 12.59 9.34
CA ILE A 138 -1.60 13.96 9.17
C ILE A 138 -1.17 14.56 7.83
N PHE A 139 0.02 14.22 7.33
CA PHE A 139 0.45 14.57 5.98
C PHE A 139 -0.51 13.98 4.93
N ASN A 140 -0.83 12.68 5.00
CA ASN A 140 -1.80 12.03 4.12
C ASN A 140 -3.20 12.64 4.25
N TYR A 141 -3.65 12.95 5.46
CA TYR A 141 -4.90 13.66 5.70
C TYR A 141 -4.93 15.04 4.97
N SER A 142 -3.81 15.76 4.98
CA SER A 142 -3.65 17.03 4.27
C SER A 142 -3.65 16.87 2.75
N LEU A 143 -3.04 15.80 2.21
CA LEU A 143 -3.10 15.49 0.78
C LEU A 143 -4.55 15.26 0.32
N LEU A 144 -5.36 14.58 1.13
CA LEU A 144 -6.77 14.36 0.81
C LEU A 144 -7.57 15.67 0.74
N LYS A 145 -7.24 16.67 1.58
CA LYS A 145 -7.82 18.02 1.47
C LYS A 145 -7.54 18.70 0.13
N LEU A 146 -6.44 18.32 -0.51
CA LEU A 146 -6.06 18.76 -1.86
C LEU A 146 -6.59 17.88 -2.99
N ASN A 147 -7.44 16.88 -2.70
CA ASN A 147 -7.83 15.85 -3.67
C ASN A 147 -6.61 15.09 -4.25
N ILE A 148 -5.57 14.93 -3.44
CA ILE A 148 -4.39 14.12 -3.77
C ILE A 148 -4.54 12.77 -3.05
N PRO A 149 -4.39 11.63 -3.76
CA PRO A 149 -4.45 10.31 -3.14
C PRO A 149 -3.41 10.11 -2.04
N THR A 150 -3.74 9.27 -1.06
CA THR A 150 -2.81 8.93 0.03
C THR A 150 -1.47 8.40 -0.50
N LEU A 151 -0.38 8.90 0.08
CA LEU A 151 0.98 8.49 -0.23
C LEU A 151 1.36 7.24 0.59
N LYS A 152 2.04 6.31 -0.08
CA LYS A 152 2.73 5.19 0.57
C LYS A 152 4.21 5.24 0.24
N PHE A 153 5.05 4.82 1.17
CA PHE A 153 6.49 4.83 1.00
C PHE A 153 7.02 3.43 0.76
N SER A 154 7.95 3.28 -0.17
CA SER A 154 8.80 2.09 -0.23
C SER A 154 9.88 2.16 0.86
N SER A 155 10.54 1.05 1.19
CA SER A 155 11.66 1.06 2.13
C SER A 155 12.81 1.95 1.65
N LYS A 156 13.08 1.98 0.33
CA LYS A 156 14.05 2.89 -0.28
C LYS A 156 13.61 4.35 -0.11
N ASN A 157 12.32 4.63 -0.30
CA ASN A 157 11.80 5.98 -0.14
C ASN A 157 11.97 6.46 1.31
N LEU A 158 11.71 5.59 2.29
CA LEU A 158 11.88 5.93 3.71
C LEU A 158 13.35 6.19 4.07
N GLN A 159 14.29 5.42 3.51
CA GLN A 159 15.72 5.65 3.72
C GLN A 159 16.15 7.04 3.22
N GLU A 160 15.82 7.36 1.97
CA GLU A 160 16.17 8.65 1.36
C GLU A 160 15.45 9.81 2.05
N TYR A 161 14.18 9.63 2.42
CA TYR A 161 13.44 10.58 3.22
C TYR A 161 14.14 10.88 4.56
N GLU A 162 14.60 9.86 5.28
CA GLU A 162 15.26 10.04 6.58
C GLU A 162 16.59 10.79 6.47
N GLU A 163 17.37 10.53 5.42
CA GLU A 163 18.60 11.29 5.13
C GLU A 163 18.30 12.76 4.86
N LEU A 164 17.36 13.03 3.96
CA LEU A 164 16.95 14.39 3.61
C LEU A 164 16.32 15.13 4.78
N LYS A 165 15.57 14.43 5.64
CA LYS A 165 14.97 14.97 6.86
C LYS A 165 16.06 15.41 7.84
N LYS A 166 17.08 14.58 8.07
CA LYS A 166 18.24 14.93 8.92
C LYS A 166 18.97 16.14 8.37
N ASP A 167 19.23 16.17 7.07
CA ASP A 167 19.87 17.31 6.39
C ASP A 167 19.04 18.60 6.50
N TYR A 168 17.72 18.51 6.42
CA TYR A 168 16.83 19.64 6.62
C TYR A 168 16.93 20.19 8.06
N PHE A 169 16.86 19.33 9.08
CA PHE A 169 16.91 19.80 10.46
C PHE A 169 18.29 20.34 10.88
N LEU A 170 19.39 19.74 10.37
CA LEU A 170 20.75 20.14 10.71
C LEU A 170 21.25 21.34 9.90
N LYS A 171 20.96 21.38 8.59
CA LYS A 171 21.56 22.35 7.65
C LYS A 171 20.52 23.24 6.95
N LYS A 172 19.23 23.08 7.25
CA LYS A 172 18.12 23.76 6.54
C LYS A 172 18.12 23.51 5.03
N ASN A 173 18.67 22.37 4.60
CA ASN A 173 18.66 21.96 3.19
C ASN A 173 17.24 21.63 2.74
N LYS A 174 16.73 22.36 1.75
CA LYS A 174 15.33 22.25 1.27
C LYS A 174 15.09 21.15 0.23
N LYS A 175 16.06 20.27 -0.05
CA LYS A 175 15.90 19.15 -1.01
C LYS A 175 14.71 18.22 -0.68
N ILE A 176 14.36 18.08 0.60
CA ILE A 176 13.21 17.29 1.05
C ILE A 176 11.87 17.73 0.44
N PHE A 177 11.70 19.02 0.15
CA PHE A 177 10.46 19.54 -0.46
C PHE A 177 10.28 19.02 -1.88
N ALA A 178 11.33 19.12 -2.69
CA ALA A 178 11.31 18.60 -4.06
C ALA A 178 11.15 17.07 -4.06
N TYR A 179 11.82 16.39 -3.14
CA TYR A 179 11.72 14.95 -2.97
C TYR A 179 10.28 14.48 -2.69
N LEU A 180 9.64 15.03 -1.65
CA LEU A 180 8.27 14.68 -1.29
C LEU A 180 7.27 15.05 -2.38
N SER A 181 7.47 16.19 -3.05
CA SER A 181 6.63 16.59 -4.19
C SER A 181 6.72 15.58 -5.34
N ASN A 182 7.93 15.15 -5.68
CA ASN A 182 8.15 14.13 -6.70
C ASN A 182 7.57 12.76 -6.30
N LEU A 183 7.67 12.39 -5.03
CA LEU A 183 7.04 11.16 -4.53
C LEU A 183 5.52 11.20 -4.70
N ILE A 184 4.88 12.34 -4.42
CA ILE A 184 3.43 12.49 -4.58
C ILE A 184 3.03 12.37 -6.04
N ILE A 185 3.71 13.09 -6.94
CA ILE A 185 3.40 13.10 -8.38
C ILE A 185 3.54 11.70 -8.97
N ASN A 186 4.55 10.94 -8.54
CA ASN A 186 4.84 9.61 -9.08
C ASN A 186 4.24 8.46 -8.27
N ASN A 187 3.40 8.76 -7.27
CA ASN A 187 2.78 7.73 -6.44
C ASN A 187 1.81 6.88 -7.27
N PRO A 188 1.88 5.54 -7.22
CA PRO A 188 0.92 4.69 -7.92
C PRO A 188 -0.51 4.94 -7.42
N CYS A 189 -1.38 5.38 -8.34
CA CYS A 189 -2.78 5.69 -8.08
C CYS A 189 -3.70 4.74 -8.83
N GLN A 190 -4.95 4.63 -8.37
CA GLN A 190 -5.98 3.82 -9.02
C GLN A 190 -7.04 4.73 -9.64
N ASN A 191 -7.48 4.42 -10.85
CA ASN A 191 -8.57 5.18 -11.49
C ASN A 191 -9.92 4.82 -10.88
N LYS A 192 -10.83 5.79 -10.77
CA LYS A 192 -12.21 5.59 -10.32
C LYS A 192 -12.98 4.58 -11.17
N SER A 193 -12.67 4.53 -12.47
CA SER A 193 -13.28 3.58 -13.41
C SER A 193 -12.92 2.11 -13.15
N TYR A 194 -11.89 1.83 -12.33
CA TYR A 194 -11.52 0.45 -12.00
C TYR A 194 -12.68 -0.29 -11.31
N TYR A 195 -13.24 0.31 -10.25
CA TYR A 195 -14.31 -0.31 -9.46
C TYR A 195 -15.60 -0.51 -10.25
N GLN A 196 -15.90 0.40 -11.19
CA GLN A 196 -17.09 0.33 -12.06
C GLN A 196 -17.11 -0.92 -12.96
N ASN A 197 -15.93 -1.44 -13.31
CA ASN A 197 -15.79 -2.56 -14.24
C ASN A 197 -15.61 -3.91 -13.53
N LEU A 198 -15.60 -3.94 -12.19
CA LEU A 198 -15.42 -5.18 -11.44
C LEU A 198 -16.68 -6.05 -11.53
N LYS A 199 -16.49 -7.30 -11.91
CA LYS A 199 -17.51 -8.36 -11.90
C LYS A 199 -17.05 -9.52 -11.03
N PRO A 200 -17.94 -10.21 -10.29
CA PRO A 200 -17.56 -11.42 -9.55
C PRO A 200 -16.89 -12.47 -10.46
N ILE A 201 -15.79 -13.07 -10.00
CA ILE A 201 -15.08 -14.14 -10.72
C ILE A 201 -14.99 -15.33 -9.79
N THR A 202 -15.65 -16.44 -10.15
CA THR A 202 -15.46 -17.69 -9.41
C THR A 202 -14.14 -18.34 -9.80
N LEU A 203 -13.50 -19.05 -8.86
CA LEU A 203 -12.30 -19.86 -9.12
C LEU A 203 -12.50 -20.85 -10.29
N THR A 204 -13.68 -21.46 -10.43
CA THR A 204 -14.01 -22.37 -11.54
C THR A 204 -13.97 -21.66 -12.90
N ASN A 205 -14.61 -20.49 -13.02
CA ASN A 205 -14.55 -19.67 -14.23
C ASN A 205 -13.13 -19.24 -14.57
N LEU A 206 -12.34 -18.82 -13.56
CA LEU A 206 -10.95 -18.45 -13.74
C LEU A 206 -10.12 -19.62 -14.32
N LYS A 207 -10.23 -20.81 -13.70
CA LYS A 207 -9.56 -22.03 -14.17
C LYS A 207 -9.93 -22.36 -15.61
N ASN A 208 -11.22 -22.36 -15.93
CA ASN A 208 -11.71 -22.69 -17.26
C ASN A 208 -11.19 -21.71 -18.32
N GLN A 209 -11.15 -20.41 -18.02
CA GLN A 209 -10.63 -19.40 -18.95
C GLN A 209 -9.12 -19.53 -19.15
N LEU A 210 -8.34 -19.75 -18.09
CA LEU A 210 -6.89 -19.96 -18.21
C LEU A 210 -6.57 -21.25 -18.98
N LEU A 211 -7.35 -22.31 -18.75
CA LEU A 211 -7.17 -23.60 -19.42
C LEU A 211 -7.49 -23.51 -20.93
N LYS A 212 -8.49 -22.72 -21.33
CA LYS A 212 -8.78 -22.44 -22.75
C LYS A 212 -7.58 -21.84 -23.48
N ASN A 213 -6.75 -21.06 -22.79
CA ASN A 213 -5.56 -20.43 -23.37
C ASN A 213 -4.32 -21.34 -23.36
N LYS A 214 -4.40 -22.57 -22.82
CA LYS A 214 -3.27 -23.49 -22.64
C LYS A 214 -2.41 -23.65 -23.89
N THR A 215 -3.03 -23.89 -25.05
CA THR A 215 -2.31 -24.12 -26.31
C THR A 215 -1.51 -22.88 -26.72
N ILE A 216 -2.10 -21.69 -26.61
CA ILE A 216 -1.44 -20.42 -26.93
C ILE A 216 -0.30 -20.15 -25.95
N LEU A 217 -0.53 -20.36 -24.64
CA LEU A 217 0.49 -20.16 -23.61
C LEU A 217 1.69 -21.08 -23.79
N LYS A 218 1.46 -22.35 -24.15
CA LYS A 218 2.54 -23.33 -24.39
C LYS A 218 3.33 -23.06 -25.67
N ASN A 219 2.64 -22.69 -26.75
CA ASN A 219 3.23 -22.61 -28.07
C ASN A 219 3.77 -21.22 -28.40
N LYS A 220 2.98 -20.16 -28.16
CA LYS A 220 3.39 -18.77 -28.43
C LYS A 220 4.27 -18.21 -27.33
N PHE A 221 3.87 -18.40 -26.07
CA PHE A 221 4.52 -17.76 -24.92
C PHE A 221 5.56 -18.63 -24.21
N SER A 222 5.79 -19.86 -24.71
CA SER A 222 6.77 -20.79 -24.14
C SER A 222 6.60 -21.02 -22.63
N ILE A 223 5.36 -21.02 -22.15
CA ILE A 223 5.01 -21.33 -20.74
C ILE A 223 4.74 -22.83 -20.62
N THR A 224 5.51 -23.52 -19.78
CA THR A 224 5.36 -24.95 -19.53
C THR A 224 4.25 -25.26 -18.53
N ASN A 225 4.18 -24.46 -17.45
CA ASN A 225 3.20 -24.60 -16.38
C ASN A 225 2.63 -23.25 -15.96
N LEU A 226 1.36 -23.28 -15.57
CA LEU A 226 0.63 -22.15 -15.01
C LEU A 226 -0.11 -22.61 -13.76
N TYR A 227 -0.04 -21.82 -12.69
CA TYR A 227 -0.73 -22.06 -11.44
C TYR A 227 -1.41 -20.79 -10.95
N ILE A 228 -2.51 -20.96 -10.22
CA ILE A 228 -3.14 -19.89 -9.42
C ILE A 228 -2.64 -20.03 -7.99
N PHE A 229 -2.26 -18.92 -7.37
CA PHE A 229 -1.95 -18.85 -5.94
C PHE A 229 -2.69 -17.67 -5.29
N GLY A 230 -2.37 -17.34 -4.04
CA GLY A 230 -2.92 -16.15 -3.38
C GLY A 230 -4.41 -16.30 -3.02
N SER A 231 -5.13 -15.17 -3.03
CA SER A 231 -6.48 -15.10 -2.46
C SER A 231 -7.49 -16.03 -3.12
N PHE A 232 -7.49 -16.11 -4.46
CA PHE A 232 -8.36 -17.01 -5.22
C PHE A 232 -8.07 -18.49 -4.96
N ALA A 233 -6.80 -18.86 -4.82
CA ALA A 233 -6.45 -20.25 -4.49
C ALA A 233 -6.86 -20.59 -3.06
N LYS A 234 -6.82 -19.61 -2.15
CA LYS A 234 -7.23 -19.74 -0.75
C LYS A 234 -8.74 -19.65 -0.51
N GLU A 235 -9.54 -19.28 -1.53
CA GLU A 235 -10.99 -19.05 -1.42
C GLU A 235 -11.36 -17.96 -0.39
N ILE A 236 -10.49 -16.95 -0.28
CA ILE A 236 -10.70 -15.74 0.53
C ILE A 236 -10.64 -14.50 -0.36
N ASP A 237 -10.83 -14.68 -1.66
CA ASP A 237 -10.84 -13.58 -2.62
C ASP A 237 -12.01 -12.63 -2.39
N ARG A 238 -11.78 -11.36 -2.72
CA ARG A 238 -12.77 -10.31 -2.71
C ARG A 238 -13.03 -9.87 -4.14
N ILE A 239 -14.10 -9.09 -4.33
CA ILE A 239 -14.40 -8.54 -5.65
C ILE A 239 -13.24 -7.72 -6.22
N ASP A 240 -12.38 -7.11 -5.40
CA ASP A 240 -11.23 -6.33 -5.85
C ASP A 240 -9.88 -7.07 -5.78
N SER A 241 -9.88 -8.36 -5.46
CA SER A 241 -8.65 -9.17 -5.36
C SER A 241 -7.89 -9.23 -6.68
N ASP A 242 -6.57 -9.06 -6.60
CA ASP A 242 -5.67 -9.29 -7.72
C ASP A 242 -5.63 -10.79 -8.10
N LEU A 243 -5.27 -11.07 -9.36
CA LEU A 243 -5.03 -12.42 -9.85
C LEU A 243 -3.55 -12.75 -9.73
N ASP A 244 -3.22 -13.51 -8.69
CA ASP A 244 -1.89 -14.03 -8.41
C ASP A 244 -1.64 -15.31 -9.22
N LEU A 245 -0.73 -15.24 -10.20
CA LEU A 245 -0.38 -16.35 -11.11
C LEU A 245 1.11 -16.73 -11.01
N LEU A 246 1.38 -18.02 -10.90
CA LEU A 246 2.73 -18.56 -11.01
C LEU A 246 2.94 -19.16 -12.40
N ILE A 247 4.05 -18.83 -13.03
CA ILE A 247 4.41 -19.31 -14.36
C ILE A 247 5.76 -19.99 -14.36
N ARG A 248 5.89 -21.04 -15.16
CA ARG A 248 7.18 -21.63 -15.51
C ARG A 248 7.40 -21.48 -17.00
N PHE A 249 8.51 -20.86 -17.37
CA PHE A 249 8.94 -20.75 -18.77
C PHE A 249 9.75 -21.96 -19.21
N LYS A 250 9.85 -22.16 -20.54
CA LYS A 250 10.90 -22.99 -21.13
C LYS A 250 12.26 -22.36 -20.84
N SER A 251 13.31 -23.19 -20.73
CA SER A 251 14.65 -22.80 -20.26
C SER A 251 15.40 -21.78 -21.12
N ASN A 252 14.89 -21.45 -22.31
CA ASN A 252 15.67 -20.79 -23.36
C ASN A 252 15.31 -19.30 -23.53
N LEU A 253 14.47 -18.74 -22.65
CA LEU A 253 14.10 -17.33 -22.69
C LEU A 253 15.05 -16.49 -21.83
N SER A 254 15.49 -15.36 -22.39
CA SER A 254 16.17 -14.29 -21.67
C SER A 254 15.23 -13.59 -20.66
N LYS A 255 15.81 -12.84 -19.73
CA LYS A 255 15.04 -12.07 -18.75
C LYS A 255 14.13 -11.02 -19.40
N GLU A 256 14.60 -10.39 -20.47
CA GLU A 256 13.86 -9.35 -21.20
C GLU A 256 12.66 -9.93 -21.93
N GLU A 257 12.82 -11.07 -22.61
CA GLU A 257 11.72 -11.78 -23.27
C GLU A 257 10.66 -12.21 -22.25
N LYS A 258 11.07 -12.75 -21.09
CA LYS A 258 10.14 -13.12 -20.03
C LYS A 258 9.35 -11.92 -19.51
N LEU A 259 10.02 -10.79 -19.29
CA LEU A 259 9.36 -9.56 -18.84
C LEU A 259 8.37 -9.04 -19.89
N HIS A 260 8.74 -9.09 -21.18
CA HIS A 260 7.86 -8.72 -22.28
C HIS A 260 6.59 -9.60 -22.31
N ILE A 261 6.76 -10.91 -22.19
CA ILE A 261 5.65 -11.87 -22.15
C ILE A 261 4.75 -11.63 -20.93
N ILE A 262 5.33 -11.43 -19.76
CA ILE A 262 4.58 -11.13 -18.53
C ILE A 262 3.73 -9.87 -18.74
N ASN A 263 4.31 -8.80 -19.29
CA ASN A 263 3.58 -7.56 -19.55
C ASN A 263 2.45 -7.74 -20.57
N GLU A 264 2.69 -8.48 -21.67
CA GLU A 264 1.66 -8.79 -22.67
C GLU A 264 0.50 -9.58 -22.03
N LEU A 265 0.80 -10.63 -21.28
CA LEU A 265 -0.21 -11.45 -20.61
C LEU A 265 -0.96 -10.70 -19.52
N SER A 266 -0.27 -9.87 -18.73
CA SER A 266 -0.92 -9.01 -17.73
C SER A 266 -1.96 -8.10 -18.36
N ASN A 267 -1.65 -7.50 -19.52
CA ASN A 267 -2.61 -6.66 -20.24
C ASN A 267 -3.79 -7.46 -20.78
N ILE A 268 -3.53 -8.61 -21.42
CA ILE A 268 -4.58 -9.49 -21.96
C ILE A 268 -5.54 -9.92 -20.85
N TYR A 269 -5.01 -10.38 -19.72
CA TYR A 269 -5.82 -10.87 -18.61
C TYR A 269 -6.47 -9.74 -17.81
N PHE A 270 -5.83 -8.57 -17.69
CA PHE A 270 -6.48 -7.38 -17.14
C PHE A 270 -7.71 -7.00 -17.96
N LEU A 271 -7.62 -6.96 -19.29
CA LEU A 271 -8.77 -6.67 -20.16
C LEU A 271 -9.87 -7.73 -20.04
N LYS A 272 -9.50 -8.98 -19.79
CA LYS A 272 -10.45 -10.10 -19.69
C LYS A 272 -11.18 -10.16 -18.36
N PHE A 273 -10.46 -9.95 -17.27
CA PHE A 273 -10.95 -10.15 -15.90
C PHE A 273 -11.24 -8.83 -15.18
N HIS A 274 -10.76 -7.70 -15.70
CA HIS A 274 -10.76 -6.41 -15.02
C HIS A 274 -10.15 -6.52 -13.61
N ARG A 275 -9.02 -7.22 -13.50
CA ARG A 275 -8.22 -7.39 -12.28
C ARG A 275 -6.76 -7.16 -12.59
N PHE A 276 -6.03 -6.58 -11.65
CA PHE A 276 -4.57 -6.59 -11.73
C PHE A 276 -4.05 -8.02 -11.68
N ILE A 277 -3.00 -8.30 -12.45
CA ILE A 277 -2.40 -9.62 -12.59
C ILE A 277 -0.99 -9.55 -12.04
N ASP A 278 -0.66 -10.37 -11.04
CA ASP A 278 0.69 -10.50 -10.50
C ASP A 278 1.28 -11.84 -10.96
N PHE A 279 2.26 -11.79 -11.86
CA PHE A 279 2.98 -12.97 -12.33
C PHE A 279 4.28 -13.16 -11.56
N LYS A 280 4.47 -14.36 -11.01
CA LYS A 280 5.73 -14.79 -10.41
C LYS A 280 6.31 -15.98 -11.16
N GLU A 281 7.57 -15.89 -11.55
CA GLU A 281 8.27 -16.99 -12.20
C GLU A 281 8.72 -18.03 -11.16
N ILE A 282 8.43 -19.30 -11.41
CA ILE A 282 8.99 -20.43 -10.67
C ILE A 282 10.24 -20.91 -11.41
N GLY A 283 11.40 -20.79 -10.75
CA GLY A 283 12.67 -21.29 -11.26
C GLY A 283 12.72 -22.81 -11.43
N LYS A 284 13.67 -23.28 -12.26
CA LYS A 284 13.86 -24.70 -12.60
C LYS A 284 14.15 -25.61 -11.39
N TYR A 285 14.73 -25.04 -10.32
CA TYR A 285 15.16 -25.75 -9.10
C TYR A 285 14.21 -25.59 -7.90
N LEU A 286 13.12 -24.83 -8.04
CA LEU A 286 12.03 -24.90 -7.08
C LEU A 286 11.30 -26.22 -7.34
N LEU A 287 11.73 -27.25 -6.61
CA LEU A 287 11.02 -28.51 -6.45
C LEU A 287 9.58 -28.18 -6.03
N ASP A 288 8.62 -28.96 -6.53
CA ASP A 288 7.20 -28.89 -6.13
C ASP A 288 7.00 -28.96 -4.59
N ASN A 289 8.05 -29.28 -3.83
CA ASN A 289 8.08 -29.26 -2.37
C ASN A 289 8.25 -27.85 -1.75
N HIS A 290 8.93 -26.87 -2.37
CA HIS A 290 8.94 -25.48 -1.87
C HIS A 290 7.64 -24.73 -2.23
N ILE A 291 6.96 -25.18 -3.28
CA ILE A 291 5.60 -24.77 -3.61
C ILE A 291 4.62 -25.16 -2.46
N LYS A 292 4.97 -26.12 -1.60
CA LYS A 292 4.14 -26.49 -0.43
C LYS A 292 4.15 -25.45 0.70
N GLU A 293 5.18 -24.60 0.80
CA GLU A 293 5.22 -23.50 1.79
C GLU A 293 4.30 -22.34 1.40
N LEU A 294 3.97 -22.21 0.11
CA LEU A 294 2.89 -21.34 -0.34
C LEU A 294 1.56 -22.06 -0.09
N HIS A 295 0.94 -21.78 1.06
CA HIS A 295 -0.37 -22.35 1.41
C HIS A 295 -1.37 -22.26 0.23
N LYS A 296 -1.76 -23.44 -0.29
CA LYS A 296 -2.77 -23.67 -1.34
C LYS A 296 -2.42 -23.06 -2.70
N ILE A 297 -1.82 -23.87 -3.58
CA ILE A 297 -1.56 -23.57 -5.00
C ILE A 297 -2.40 -24.50 -5.87
N ILE A 298 -2.96 -23.96 -6.96
CA ILE A 298 -3.78 -24.73 -7.89
C ILE A 298 -3.15 -24.76 -9.27
N LYS A 299 -2.71 -25.94 -9.69
CA LYS A 299 -2.16 -26.17 -11.04
C LYS A 299 -3.27 -26.07 -12.10
N ILE A 300 -2.99 -25.37 -13.19
CA ILE A 300 -3.84 -25.31 -14.38
C ILE A 300 -3.35 -26.30 -15.44
N PHE A 301 -2.04 -26.32 -15.76
CA PHE A 301 -1.44 -27.29 -16.69
C PHE A 301 0.07 -27.49 -16.54
#